data_AF-A0A4R1UX28-F1
#
_entry.id   AF-A0A4R1UX28-F1
#
_cell.length_a   1.000
_cell.length_b   1.000
_cell.length_c   1.000
_cell.angle_alpha   90.00
_cell.angle_beta   90.00
_cell.angle_gamma   90.00
#
_symmetry.space_group_name_H-M   'P 1'
#
loop_
_entity.id
_entity.type
_entity.pdbx_description
1 polymer ?
#
loop_
_entity_poly.entity_id
_entity_poly.type
_entity_poly.pdbx_seq_one_letter_code
_entity_poly.pdbx_strand_id
1 'polypeptide(L)'
;MADDSTTAKILRQHIEAAERLIEERKGLNEDIKERFSLAKAEGFDPVIMKEMIKRRAMDRQKLAEREALIETYSVQLGLEF
;
A
#
# COMPACT_ATOMS: atom_id res chain seq x y z
N MET A 1 -27.43 24.81 27.59
CA MET A 1 -27.02 23.38 27.57
C MET A 1 -27.60 22.67 26.33
N ALA A 2 -27.42 23.23 25.13
CA ALA A 2 -27.97 22.67 23.88
C ALA A 2 -26.90 22.35 22.82
N ASP A 3 -25.66 22.81 23.03
CA ASP A 3 -24.55 22.71 22.06
C ASP A 3 -23.70 21.44 22.24
N ASP A 4 -23.56 20.98 23.49
CA ASP A 4 -22.76 19.81 23.89
C ASP A 4 -23.31 18.49 23.28
N SER A 5 -24.63 18.39 23.15
CA SER A 5 -25.33 17.22 22.58
C SER A 5 -25.16 17.09 21.08
N THR A 6 -25.10 18.21 20.34
CA THR A 6 -24.98 18.19 18.88
C THR A 6 -23.54 17.86 18.46
N THR A 7 -22.57 18.48 19.11
CA THR A 7 -21.15 18.21 18.88
C THR A 7 -20.80 16.76 19.23
N ALA A 8 -21.28 16.24 20.36
CA ALA A 8 -21.06 14.84 20.75
C ALA A 8 -21.68 13.84 19.76
N LYS A 9 -22.85 14.16 19.16
CA LYS A 9 -23.48 13.30 18.13
C LYS A 9 -22.68 13.26 16.84
N ILE A 10 -22.20 14.40 16.35
CA ILE A 10 -21.37 14.48 15.14
C ILE A 10 -20.07 13.70 15.34
N LEU A 11 -19.42 13.87 16.50
CA LEU A 11 -18.22 13.13 16.83
C LEU A 11 -18.47 11.62 16.84
N ARG A 12 -19.57 11.16 17.45
CA ARG A 12 -19.95 9.73 17.44
C ARG A 12 -20.13 9.20 16.02
N GLN A 13 -20.82 9.93 15.14
CA GLN A 13 -21.01 9.52 13.75
C GLN A 13 -19.68 9.37 12.99
N HIS A 14 -18.74 10.29 13.19
CA HIS A 14 -17.41 10.19 12.59
C HIS A 14 -16.63 8.98 13.10
N ILE A 15 -16.68 8.70 14.41
CA ILE A 15 -16.01 7.54 15.01
C ILE A 15 -16.60 6.23 14.45
N GLU A 16 -17.92 6.08 14.48
CA GLU A 16 -18.60 4.87 13.98
C GLU A 16 -18.33 4.63 12.49
N ALA A 17 -18.26 5.71 11.68
CA ALA A 17 -17.87 5.62 10.29
C ALA A 17 -16.41 5.15 10.12
N ALA A 18 -15.49 5.71 10.91
CA ALA A 18 -14.08 5.31 10.87
C ALA A 18 -13.88 3.85 11.32
N GLU A 19 -14.58 3.39 12.36
CA GLU A 19 -14.51 2.01 12.84
C GLU A 19 -14.97 1.01 11.76
N ARG A 20 -16.07 1.31 11.06
CA ARG A 20 -16.51 0.49 9.92
C ARG A 20 -15.47 0.41 8.82
N LEU A 21 -14.84 1.53 8.46
CA LEU A 21 -13.77 1.57 7.46
C LEU A 21 -12.52 0.81 7.91
N ILE A 22 -12.20 0.81 9.21
CA ILE A 22 -11.08 0.05 9.76
C ILE A 22 -11.32 -1.46 9.64
N GLU A 23 -12.52 -1.93 9.97
CA GLU A 23 -12.89 -3.35 9.82
C GLU A 23 -12.92 -3.78 8.34
N GLU A 24 -13.46 -2.95 7.44
CA GLU A 24 -13.43 -3.23 6.00
C GLU A 24 -11.99 -3.33 5.48
N ARG A 25 -11.13 -2.38 5.85
CA ARG A 25 -9.71 -2.41 5.50
C ARG A 25 -9.00 -3.63 6.07
N LYS A 26 -9.40 -4.14 7.25
CA LYS A 26 -8.84 -5.34 7.83
C LYS A 26 -9.14 -6.56 6.96
N GLY A 27 -10.40 -6.74 6.55
CA GLY A 27 -10.78 -7.80 5.61
C GLY A 27 -10.00 -7.74 4.30
N LEU A 28 -9.93 -6.55 3.68
CA LEU A 28 -9.14 -6.34 2.45
C LEU A 28 -7.66 -6.69 2.63
N ASN A 29 -7.07 -6.35 3.78
CA ASN A 29 -5.69 -6.69 4.07
C ASN A 29 -5.49 -8.20 4.26
N GLU A 30 -6.48 -8.91 4.80
CA GLU A 30 -6.47 -10.37 4.93
C GLU A 30 -6.53 -11.02 3.54
N ASP A 31 -7.42 -10.57 2.67
CA ASP A 31 -7.52 -11.04 1.28
C ASP A 31 -6.21 -10.84 0.51
N ILE A 32 -5.59 -9.66 0.66
CA ILE A 32 -4.29 -9.35 0.04
C ILE A 32 -3.21 -10.31 0.55
N LYS A 33 -3.18 -10.61 1.86
CA LYS A 33 -2.23 -11.56 2.44
C LYS A 33 -2.46 -12.97 1.91
N GLU A 34 -3.71 -13.41 1.79
CA GLU A 34 -4.04 -14.72 1.23
C GLU A 34 -3.56 -14.80 -0.22
N ARG A 35 -3.78 -13.75 -1.03
CA ARG A 35 -3.33 -13.72 -2.43
C ARG A 35 -1.81 -13.88 -2.56
N PHE A 36 -1.03 -13.20 -1.72
CA PHE A 36 0.42 -13.35 -1.69
C PHE A 36 0.87 -14.71 -1.15
N SER A 37 0.11 -15.30 -0.22
CA SER A 37 0.40 -16.63 0.32
C SER A 37 0.19 -17.71 -0.74
N LEU A 38 -0.90 -17.61 -1.51
CA LEU A 38 -1.15 -18.47 -2.67
C LEU A 38 -0.05 -18.32 -3.72
N ALA A 39 0.29 -17.08 -4.10
CA ALA A 39 1.37 -16.84 -5.06
C ALA A 39 2.71 -17.44 -4.61
N LYS A 40 2.99 -17.40 -3.31
CA LYS A 40 4.17 -18.05 -2.73
C LYS A 40 4.11 -19.58 -2.87
N ALA A 41 2.96 -20.20 -2.63
CA ALA A 41 2.77 -21.63 -2.84
C ALA A 41 2.89 -22.04 -4.32
N GLU A 42 2.54 -21.14 -5.24
CA GLU A 42 2.73 -21.28 -6.69
C GLU A 42 4.18 -21.05 -7.15
N GLY A 43 5.08 -20.63 -6.25
CA GLY A 43 6.51 -20.43 -6.54
C GLY A 43 6.93 -18.99 -6.85
N PHE A 44 6.04 -18.00 -6.72
CA PHE A 44 6.38 -16.59 -6.89
C PHE A 44 6.96 -15.98 -5.61
N ASP A 45 7.79 -14.94 -5.75
CA ASP A 45 8.32 -14.17 -4.63
C ASP A 45 7.40 -12.97 -4.29
N PRO A 46 6.73 -12.95 -3.11
CA PRO A 46 5.83 -11.86 -2.73
C PRO A 46 6.51 -10.49 -2.56
N VAL A 47 7.81 -10.44 -2.25
CA VAL A 47 8.58 -9.20 -2.12
C VAL A 47 8.75 -8.57 -3.50
N ILE A 48 9.16 -9.37 -4.48
CA ILE A 48 9.30 -8.90 -5.87
C ILE A 48 7.94 -8.47 -6.43
N MET A 49 6.87 -9.23 -6.17
CA MET A 49 5.52 -8.85 -6.59
C MET A 49 5.09 -7.49 -6.03
N LYS A 50 5.37 -7.20 -4.75
CA LYS A 50 5.07 -5.89 -4.14
C LYS A 50 5.82 -4.75 -4.82
N GLU A 51 7.10 -4.95 -5.14
CA GLU A 51 7.85 -3.93 -5.91
C GLU A 51 7.26 -3.75 -7.30
N MET A 52 6.82 -4.82 -7.98
CA MET A 52 6.14 -4.70 -9.28
C MET A 52 4.81 -3.93 -9.18
N ILE A 53 4.02 -4.14 -8.12
CA ILE A 53 2.79 -3.36 -7.90
C ILE A 53 3.14 -1.88 -7.72
N LYS A 54 4.15 -1.56 -6.90
CA LYS A 54 4.61 -0.17 -6.69
C LYS A 54 5.09 0.48 -7.98
N ARG A 55 5.89 -0.24 -8.78
CA ARG A 55 6.36 0.20 -10.09
C ARG A 55 5.20 0.46 -11.06
N ARG A 56 4.22 -0.44 -11.12
CA ARG A 56 3.04 -0.31 -12.00
C ARG A 56 2.11 0.83 -11.61
N ALA A 57 2.09 1.23 -10.34
CA ALA A 57 1.31 2.37 -9.85
C ALA A 57 1.99 3.72 -10.08
N MET A 58 3.29 3.74 -10.43
CA MET A 58 4.04 4.98 -10.69
C MET A 58 3.76 5.51 -12.10
N ASP A 59 3.80 6.83 -12.24
CA ASP A 59 3.83 7.46 -13.56
C ASP A 59 5.03 6.96 -14.38
N ARG A 60 4.82 6.74 -15.69
CA ARG A 60 5.81 6.12 -16.56
C ARG A 60 7.09 6.94 -16.71
N GLN A 61 6.96 8.26 -16.78
CA GLN A 61 8.12 9.14 -16.91
C GLN A 61 8.93 9.13 -15.62
N LYS A 62 8.25 9.28 -14.47
CA LYS A 62 8.91 9.21 -13.15
C LYS A 62 9.59 7.86 -12.90
N LEU A 63 8.98 6.77 -13.35
CA LEU A 63 9.58 5.44 -13.25
C LEU A 63 10.87 5.36 -14.06
N ALA A 64 10.85 5.82 -15.32
CA ALA A 64 12.04 5.83 -16.18
C ALA A 64 13.17 6.70 -15.60
N GLU A 65 12.86 7.90 -15.10
CA GLU A 65 13.83 8.78 -14.43
C GLU A 65 14.45 8.09 -13.20
N ARG A 66 13.63 7.44 -12.38
CA ARG A 66 14.09 6.70 -11.20
C ARG A 66 14.98 5.50 -11.59
N GLU A 67 14.59 4.75 -12.62
CA GLU A 67 15.37 3.59 -13.09
C GLU A 67 16.74 4.01 -13.62
N ALA A 68 16.82 5.10 -14.40
CA ALA A 68 18.08 5.65 -14.89
C ALA A 68 19.03 6.08 -13.75
N LEU A 69 18.49 6.68 -12.68
CA LEU A 69 19.27 7.04 -11.50
C LEU A 69 19.78 5.81 -10.74
N ILE A 70 18.93 4.80 -10.57
CA ILE A 70 19.30 3.54 -9.92
C ILE A 70 20.44 2.87 -10.71
N GLU A 71 20.33 2.80 -12.03
CA GLU A 71 21.37 2.26 -12.91
C GLU A 71 22.69 3.02 -12.72
N THR A 72 22.65 4.36 -12.80
CA THR A 72 23.84 5.20 -12.62
C THR A 72 24.54 4.93 -11.28
N TYR A 73 23.78 4.82 -10.19
CA TYR A 73 24.35 4.54 -8.87
C TYR A 73 24.84 3.10 -8.73
N SER A 74 24.15 2.13 -9.32
CA SER A 74 24.57 0.73 -9.31
C SER A 74 25.92 0.54 -10.02
N VAL A 75 26.12 1.20 -11.16
CA VAL A 75 27.41 1.21 -11.88
C VAL A 75 28.52 1.76 -10.99
N GLN A 76 28.29 2.91 -10.34
CA GLN A 76 29.29 3.54 -9.46
C GLN A 76 29.64 2.68 -8.25
N LEU A 77 28.69 1.89 -7.76
CA LEU A 77 28.89 0.99 -6.62
C LEU A 77 29.32 -0.43 -7.03
N GLY A 78 29.44 -0.72 -8.33
CA GLY A 78 29.81 -2.05 -8.82
C GLY A 78 28.75 -3.13 -8.56
N LEU A 79 27.47 -2.76 -8.55
CA LEU A 79 26.31 -3.64 -8.29
C LEU A 79 25.67 -4.19 -9.58
N GLU A 80 26.39 -4.19 -10.70
CA GLU A 80 25.92 -4.73 -11.99
C GLU A 80 25.92 -6.26 -11.95
N PHE A 81 24.87 -6.91 -12.49
CA PHE A 81 24.73 -8.37 -12.59
C PHE A 81 24.75 -8.83 -14.05
#